data_AF-A0A9D2H0R7-F1
#
_entry.id   AF-A0A9D2H0R7-F1
#
_cell.length_a   1.000
_cell.length_b   1.000
_cell.length_c   1.000
_cell.angle_alpha   90.00
_cell.angle_beta   90.00
_cell.angle_gamma   90.00
#
_symmetry.space_group_name_H-M   'P 1'
#
loop_
_entity.id
_entity.type
_entity.pdbx_description
1 polymer ?
#
loop_
_entity_poly.entity_id
_entity_poly.type
_entity_poly.pdbx_seq_one_letter_code
_entity_poly.pdbx_strand_id
1 'polypeptide(L)' 'MSMERGIITITENGAVAMPTAPVWMTQQEMSDAFNVFGCDIRKAIHSIYKNMELLESETKRYIKQDNG' A
#
# COMPACT_ATOMS: atom_id res chain seq x y z
N MET A 1 17.83 4.25 -9.18
CA MET A 1 16.79 5.10 -8.55
C MET A 1 16.70 4.69 -7.09
N SER A 2 17.02 5.59 -6.14
CA SER A 2 16.68 5.36 -4.73
C SER A 2 15.17 5.55 -4.56
N MET A 3 14.45 4.50 -4.17
CA MET A 3 13.04 4.65 -3.81
C MET A 3 12.97 5.26 -2.41
N GLU A 4 12.72 6.56 -2.32
CA GLU A 4 12.41 7.19 -1.04
C GLU A 4 11.07 6.66 -0.51
N ARG A 5 11.00 6.38 0.80
CA ARG A 5 9.82 5.83 1.46
C ARG A 5 9.46 6.69 2.67
N GLY A 6 8.25 7.25 2.66
CA GLY A 6 7.66 7.91 3.81
C GLY A 6 7.03 6.91 4.79
N ILE A 7 7.08 7.22 6.09
CA ILE A 7 6.38 6.48 7.15
C ILE A 7 5.20 7.32 7.62
N ILE A 8 4.01 6.73 7.63
CA ILE A 8 2.84 7.32 8.30
C ILE A 8 3.01 7.05 9.80
N THR A 9 3.00 8.11 10.61
CA THR A 9 3.06 7.99 12.07
C THR A 9 1.68 8.16 12.66
N ILE A 10 1.23 7.19 13.46
CA ILE A 10 0.03 7.28 14.28
C ILE A 10 0.49 7.28 15.73
N THR A 11 0.26 8.37 16.45
CA THR A 11 0.61 8.45 17.88
C THR A 11 -0.42 7.70 18.72
N GLU A 12 -0.07 7.40 19.98
CA GLU A 12 -0.99 6.79 20.95
C GLU A 12 -2.31 7.58 21.10
N ASN A 13 -2.23 8.90 20.96
CA ASN A 13 -3.40 9.79 21.04
C ASN A 13 -4.22 9.84 19.73
N GLY A 14 -3.89 9.00 18.74
CA GLY A 14 -4.56 8.95 17.44
C GLY A 14 -4.19 10.08 16.48
N ALA A 15 -3.13 10.86 16.77
CA ALA A 15 -2.68 11.89 15.82
C ALA A 15 -1.96 11.22 14.64
N VAL A 16 -2.43 11.51 13.43
CA VAL A 16 -1.86 10.98 12.17
C VAL A 16 -0.98 12.04 11.53
N ALA A 17 0.31 11.73 11.35
CA ALA A 17 1.24 12.56 10.60
C ALA A 17 1.57 11.90 9.26
N MET A 18 1.28 12.63 8.17
CA MET A 18 1.58 12.20 6.81
C MET A 18 2.98 12.69 6.39
N PRO A 19 3.84 11.82 5.85
CA PRO A 19 5.14 12.23 5.35
C PRO A 19 4.99 13.02 4.04
N THR A 20 5.97 13.87 3.75
CA THR A 20 6.08 14.57 2.46
C THR A 20 6.65 13.69 1.35
N ALA A 21 7.38 12.63 1.72
CA ALA A 21 7.86 11.62 0.79
C ALA A 21 6.74 10.63 0.39
N PRO A 22 6.81 10.03 -0.80
CA PRO A 22 5.85 9.01 -1.24
C PRO A 22 5.74 7.87 -0.23
N VAL A 23 4.51 7.49 0.09
CA VAL A 23 4.21 6.32 0.92
C VAL A 23 3.91 5.13 0.03
N TRP A 24 4.54 4.01 0.35
CA TRP A 24 4.21 2.72 -0.23
C TRP A 24 4.40 1.64 0.83
N MET A 25 3.65 0.55 0.72
CA MET A 25 3.79 -0.63 1.56
C MET A 25 3.73 -1.88 0.69
N THR A 26 4.50 -2.89 1.05
CA THR A 26 4.41 -4.22 0.45
C THR A 26 3.17 -4.95 0.97
N GLN A 27 2.72 -5.98 0.24
CA GLN A 27 1.64 -6.86 0.74
C GLN A 27 1.97 -7.48 2.10
N GLN A 28 3.25 -7.80 2.34
CA GLN A 28 3.70 -8.34 3.62
C GLN A 28 3.57 -7.30 4.73
N GLU A 29 4.08 -6.09 4.54
CA GLU A 29 3.98 -5.03 5.55
C GLU A 29 2.52 -4.68 5.88
N MET A 30 1.63 -4.67 4.89
CA MET A 30 0.19 -4.51 5.14
C MET A 30 -0.38 -5.70 5.93
N SER A 31 0.03 -6.92 5.61
CA SER A 31 -0.39 -8.12 6.33
C SER A 31 0.03 -8.04 7.81
N ASP A 32 1.27 -7.64 8.06
CA ASP A 32 1.81 -7.47 9.41
C ASP A 32 1.09 -6.34 10.17
N ALA A 33 0.83 -5.20 9.52
CA ALA A 33 0.16 -4.06 10.14
C ALA A 33 -1.29 -4.35 10.57
N PHE A 34 -2.02 -5.12 9.76
CA PHE A 34 -3.41 -5.49 10.06
C PHE A 34 -3.54 -6.84 10.78
N ASN A 35 -2.43 -7.55 11.01
CA ASN A 35 -2.39 -8.89 11.57
C ASN A 35 -3.31 -9.88 10.81
N VAL A 36 -3.21 -9.87 9.48
CA VAL A 36 -3.99 -10.71 8.55
C VAL A 36 -3.06 -11.44 7.57
N PHE A 37 -3.59 -12.38 6.79
CA PHE A 37 -2.80 -13.01 5.73
C PHE A 37 -2.75 -12.17 4.46
N GLY A 38 -1.68 -12.32 3.67
CA GLY A 38 -1.57 -11.64 2.37
C GLY A 38 -2.70 -12.01 1.37
N CYS A 39 -3.38 -13.14 1.56
CA CYS A 39 -4.57 -13.47 0.76
C CYS A 39 -5.76 -12.56 1.08
N ASP A 40 -5.89 -12.10 2.33
CA ASP A 40 -6.95 -11.17 2.75
C ASP A 40 -6.69 -9.77 2.19
N ILE A 41 -5.42 -9.33 2.19
CA ILE A 41 -5.00 -8.09 1.51
C ILE A 41 -5.37 -8.11 0.02
N ARG A 42 -5.08 -9.21 -0.69
CA ARG A 42 -5.46 -9.35 -2.11
C ARG A 42 -6.98 -9.29 -2.31
N LYS A 43 -7.76 -9.93 -1.44
CA LYS A 43 -9.23 -9.89 -1.49
C LYS A 43 -9.76 -8.48 -1.26
N ALA A 44 -9.19 -7.74 -0.31
CA ALA A 44 -9.56 -6.36 -0.05
C ALA A 44 -9.29 -5.47 -1.27
N ILE A 45 -8.08 -5.52 -1.82
CA ILE A 45 -7.72 -4.76 -3.04
C ILE A 45 -8.64 -5.12 -4.21
N HIS A 46 -8.94 -6.39 -4.42
CA HIS A 46 -9.87 -6.82 -5.47
C HIS A 46 -11.28 -6.26 -5.26
N SER A 47 -11.75 -6.23 -4.01
CA SER A 47 -13.07 -5.70 -3.67
C SER A 47 -13.17 -4.20 -3.92
N ILE A 48 -12.12 -3.44 -3.59
CA ILE A 48 -12.03 -1.98 -3.87
C ILE A 48 -12.22 -1.72 -5.37
N TYR A 49 -11.50 -2.46 -6.23
CA TYR A 49 -11.66 -2.30 -7.68
C TYR A 49 -13.02 -2.78 -8.20
N LYS A 50 -13.52 -3.91 -7.70
CA LYS A 50 -14.83 -4.45 -8.07
C LYS A 50 -15.97 -3.48 -7.73
N ASN A 51 -15.84 -2.77 -6.61
CA ASN A 51 -16.81 -1.78 -6.15
C ASN A 51 -16.62 -0.41 -6.81
N MET A 52 -15.61 -0.24 -7.68
CA MET A 52 -15.24 1.02 -8.32
C MET A 52 -14.88 2.13 -7.30
N GLU A 53 -14.44 1.75 -6.10
CA GLU A 53 -13.95 2.71 -5.09
C GLU A 53 -12.62 3.33 -5.52
N LEU A 54 -11.83 2.57 -6.31
CA LEU A 54 -10.66 3.04 -7.04
C LEU A 54 -10.64 2.40 -8.43
N LEU A 55 -9.95 3.05 -9.38
CA LEU A 55 -9.76 2.55 -10.74
C LEU A 55 -8.39 1.89 -10.86
N GLU A 56 -8.35 0.62 -11.27
CA GLU A 56 -7.09 -0.13 -11.44
C GLU A 56 -6.14 0.56 -12.43
N SER A 57 -6.68 1.23 -13.45
CA SER A 57 -5.90 1.99 -14.44
C SER A 57 -5.15 3.18 -13.85
N GLU A 58 -5.62 3.74 -12.74
CA GLU A 58 -5.02 4.91 -12.09
C GLU A 58 -4.05 4.52 -10.97
N THR A 59 -4.30 3.39 -10.31
CA THR A 59 -3.59 2.98 -9.09
C THR A 59 -2.59 1.85 -9.29
N LYS A 60 -2.66 1.11 -10.41
CA LYS A 60 -1.75 -0.01 -10.69
C LYS A 60 -0.66 0.40 -11.68
N ARG A 61 0.59 0.29 -11.25
CA ARG A 61 1.77 0.45 -12.11
C ARG A 61 2.51 -0.87 -12.24
N TYR A 62 2.69 -1.34 -13.47
CA TYR A 62 3.61 -2.45 -13.75
C TYR A 62 5.03 -1.89 -13.83
N ILE A 63 5.89 -2.33 -12.92
CA ILE A 63 7.32 -2.02 -12.96
C ILE A 63 8.00 -3.24 -13.54
N LYS A 64 8.47 -3.12 -14.79
CA LYS A 64 9.37 -4.13 -15.37
C LYS A 64 10.73 -3.95 -14.70
N GLN A 65 11.20 -4.97 -14.00
CA GLN A 65 12.59 -5.00 -13.55
C GLN A 65 13.44 -5.42 -14.76
N ASP A 66 14.56 -4.74 -15.00
CA ASP A 66 15.46 -5.02 -16.13
C ASP A 66 16.26 -6.33 -15.94
N ASN A 67 15.89 -7.13 -14.95
CA ASN A 67 16.70 -8.20 -14.39
C ASN A 67 16.55 -9.55 -15.12
N GLY A 68 15.94 -9.57 -16.32
CA GLY A 68 15.77 -10.77 -17.14
C GLY A 68 14.54 -11.59 -16.76
#